data_AF-A0A7Y4QEC5-F1
#
_entry.id   AF-A0A7Y4QEC5-F1
#
_cell.length_a   1.000
_cell.length_b   1.000
_cell.length_c   1.000
_cell.angle_alpha   90.00
_cell.angle_beta   90.00
_cell.angle_gamma   90.00
#
_symmetry.space_group_name_H-M   'P 1'
#
loop_
_entity.id
_entity.type
_entity.pdbx_description
1 polymer ?
#
loop_
_entity_poly.entity_id
_entity_poly.type
_entity_poly.pdbx_seq_one_letter_code
_entity_poly.pdbx_strand_id
1 'polypeptide(L)'
;MRSVKHIIDDWSAKQWIIVSALLLLITGFVLYGRTLTYEFVELDDALLILENTAVQSVSWANIKIIFTTYDPELYIPLTFFSYQADILIGGLHPFLIHLHNL
;
A
#
# COMPACT_ATOMS: atom_id res chain seq x y z
N MET A 1 1.36 27.61 -36.08
CA MET A 1 1.67 26.79 -34.89
C MET A 1 1.83 27.73 -33.70
N ARG A 2 0.96 27.65 -32.69
CA ARG A 2 1.16 28.39 -31.43
C ARG A 2 2.33 27.74 -30.68
N SER A 3 3.28 28.54 -30.24
CA SER A 3 4.40 28.09 -29.40
C SER A 3 3.87 27.51 -28.08
N VAL A 4 4.46 26.43 -27.60
CA VAL A 4 4.11 25.78 -26.32
C VAL A 4 4.15 26.78 -25.15
N LYS A 5 5.03 27.79 -25.21
CA LYS A 5 5.07 28.87 -24.20
C LYS A 5 3.74 29.60 -24.05
N HIS A 6 3.13 30.01 -25.17
CA HIS A 6 1.86 30.73 -25.13
C HIS A 6 0.71 29.88 -24.55
N ILE A 7 0.78 28.56 -24.67
CA ILE A 7 -0.24 27.66 -24.11
C ILE A 7 -0.14 27.61 -22.59
N ILE A 8 1.08 27.56 -22.04
CA ILE A 8 1.33 27.47 -20.60
C ILE A 8 1.04 28.81 -19.91
N ASP A 9 1.38 29.93 -20.56
CA ASP A 9 1.13 31.28 -20.04
C ASP A 9 -0.39 31.56 -19.86
N ASP A 10 -1.25 30.85 -20.61
CA ASP A 10 -2.71 30.97 -20.54
C ASP A 10 -3.36 30.04 -19.49
N TRP A 11 -2.59 29.24 -18.74
CA TRP A 11 -3.15 28.27 -17.80
C TRP A 11 -3.68 28.92 -16.51
N SER A 12 -4.89 28.51 -16.13
CA SER A 12 -5.49 28.83 -14.84
C SER A 12 -4.83 28.07 -13.68
N ALA A 13 -5.00 28.59 -12.46
CA ALA A 13 -4.50 27.92 -11.24
C ALA A 13 -4.99 26.47 -11.10
N LYS A 14 -6.23 26.17 -11.53
CA LYS A 14 -6.80 24.82 -11.49
C LYS A 14 -6.00 23.85 -12.37
N GLN A 15 -5.57 24.27 -13.56
CA GLN A 15 -4.78 23.42 -14.47
C GLN A 15 -3.40 23.14 -13.88
N TRP A 16 -2.75 24.16 -13.29
CA TRP A 16 -1.48 23.99 -12.58
C TRP A 16 -1.58 23.02 -11.41
N ILE A 17 -2.65 23.10 -10.63
CA ILE A 17 -2.89 22.16 -9.51
C ILE A 17 -3.04 20.74 -10.04
N ILE A 18 -3.86 20.52 -11.08
CA ILE A 18 -4.07 19.19 -11.67
C ILE A 18 -2.75 18.63 -12.21
N VAL A 19 -1.99 19.40 -12.98
CA VAL A 19 -0.72 18.93 -13.56
C VAL A 19 0.30 18.65 -12.46
N SER A 20 0.40 19.50 -11.44
CA SER A 20 1.29 19.27 -10.30
C SER A 20 0.91 17.99 -9.53
N ALA A 21 -0.38 17.77 -9.29
CA ALA A 21 -0.87 16.56 -8.61
C ALA A 21 -0.58 15.29 -9.44
N LEU A 22 -0.81 15.34 -10.76
CA LEU A 22 -0.48 14.23 -11.65
C LEU A 22 1.02 13.95 -11.70
N LEU A 23 1.85 14.99 -11.75
CA LEU A 23 3.30 14.84 -11.71
C LEU A 23 3.77 14.19 -10.42
N LEU A 24 3.20 14.57 -9.26
CA LEU A 24 3.52 13.95 -7.97
C LEU A 24 3.11 12.46 -7.95
N LEU A 25 1.90 12.14 -8.41
CA LEU A 25 1.42 10.76 -8.46
C LEU A 25 2.26 9.89 -9.41
N ILE A 26 2.58 10.39 -10.60
CA ILE A 26 3.43 9.69 -11.57
C ILE A 26 4.83 9.50 -10.99
N THR A 27 5.40 10.53 -10.36
CA THR A 27 6.73 10.43 -9.76
C THR A 27 6.75 9.39 -8.64
N GLY A 28 5.74 9.39 -7.77
CA GLY A 28 5.57 8.35 -6.75
C GLY A 28 5.50 6.95 -7.35
N PHE A 29 4.66 6.74 -8.36
CA PHE A 29 4.53 5.45 -9.03
C PHE A 29 5.81 5.02 -9.77
N VAL A 30 6.55 5.94 -10.40
CA VAL A 30 7.81 5.61 -11.07
C VAL A 30 8.88 5.19 -10.06
N LEU A 31 8.94 5.86 -8.91
CA LEU A 31 9.95 5.57 -7.88
C LEU A 31 9.63 4.28 -7.11
N TYR A 32 8.36 4.08 -6.75
CA TYR A 32 7.98 2.97 -5.86
C TYR A 32 7.23 1.84 -6.56
N GLY A 33 6.72 2.00 -7.78
CA GLY A 33 5.92 0.97 -8.45
C GLY A 33 6.63 -0.36 -8.67
N ARG A 34 7.97 -0.38 -8.64
CA ARG A 34 8.74 -1.63 -8.69
C ARG A 34 8.58 -2.49 -7.43
N THR A 35 8.27 -1.90 -6.26
CA THR A 35 8.07 -2.62 -5.00
C THR A 35 6.92 -3.61 -5.06
N LEU A 36 5.91 -3.34 -5.91
CA LEU A 36 4.80 -4.25 -6.17
C LEU A 36 5.24 -5.63 -6.68
N THR A 37 6.45 -5.73 -7.24
CA THR A 37 6.96 -6.96 -7.87
C THR A 37 8.05 -7.65 -7.08
N TYR A 38 8.47 -7.08 -5.95
CA TYR A 38 9.41 -7.76 -5.07
C TYR A 38 8.70 -8.84 -4.27
N GLU A 39 9.43 -9.90 -3.95
CA GLU A 39 8.99 -10.93 -3.02
C GLU A 39 9.01 -10.38 -1.58
N PHE A 40 8.41 -11.12 -0.66
CA PHE A 40 8.51 -10.82 0.77
C PHE A 40 9.97 -10.82 1.23
N VAL A 41 10.29 -9.92 2.15
CA VAL A 41 11.62 -9.76 2.73
C VAL A 41 11.61 -10.25 4.18
N GLU A 42 12.69 -10.90 4.60
CA GLU A 42 12.92 -11.35 5.98
C GLU A 42 13.27 -10.17 6.91
N LEU A 43 12.36 -9.21 6.98
CA LEU A 43 12.31 -8.09 7.92
C LEU A 43 10.88 -8.07 8.49
N ASP A 44 10.10 -7.05 8.18
CA ASP A 44 8.74 -6.91 8.69
C ASP A 44 7.79 -7.96 8.09
N ASP A 45 7.95 -8.34 6.81
CA ASP A 45 7.02 -9.28 6.17
C ASP A 45 7.03 -10.66 6.83
N ALA A 46 8.20 -11.09 7.35
CA ALA A 46 8.33 -12.35 8.06
C ALA A 46 7.39 -12.36 9.29
N LEU A 47 7.58 -11.42 10.20
CA LEU A 47 6.83 -11.39 11.45
C LEU A 47 5.38 -10.94 11.26
N LEU A 48 5.12 -9.93 10.44
CA LEU A 48 3.79 -9.32 10.33
C LEU A 48 2.84 -10.10 9.41
N ILE A 49 3.36 -10.90 8.48
CA ILE A 49 2.58 -11.58 7.44
C ILE A 49 2.85 -13.09 7.42
N LEU A 50 4.11 -13.50 7.22
CA LEU A 50 4.47 -14.90 6.92
C LEU A 50 4.50 -15.82 8.16
N GLU A 51 4.66 -15.27 9.35
CA GLU A 51 4.69 -16.03 10.60
C GLU A 51 3.47 -15.73 11.48
N ASN A 52 2.74 -14.64 11.21
CA ASN A 52 1.56 -14.25 11.96
C ASN A 52 0.33 -15.11 11.58
N THR A 53 0.12 -16.18 12.34
CA THR A 53 -1.03 -17.09 12.17
C THR A 53 -2.39 -16.41 12.30
N ALA A 54 -2.50 -15.32 13.07
CA ALA A 54 -3.74 -14.56 13.19
C ALA A 54 -4.04 -13.78 11.90
N VAL A 55 -3.01 -13.32 11.18
CA VAL A 55 -3.14 -12.64 9.88
C VAL A 55 -3.46 -13.62 8.76
N GLN A 56 -2.81 -14.79 8.71
CA GLN A 56 -2.94 -15.73 7.58
C GLN A 56 -4.28 -16.45 7.46
N SER A 57 -5.08 -16.47 8.53
CA SER A 57 -6.34 -17.20 8.54
C SER A 57 -7.48 -16.32 9.02
N VAL A 58 -8.56 -16.27 8.25
CA VAL A 58 -9.74 -15.47 8.60
C VAL A 58 -10.68 -16.31 9.45
N SER A 59 -10.71 -16.01 10.75
CA SER A 59 -11.67 -16.59 11.69
C SER A 59 -12.03 -15.57 12.77
N TRP A 60 -13.19 -15.74 13.39
CA TRP A 60 -13.58 -14.87 14.52
C TRP A 60 -12.57 -14.91 15.68
N ALA A 61 -11.95 -16.07 15.92
CA ALA A 61 -10.89 -16.21 16.90
C ALA A 61 -9.66 -15.36 16.55
N ASN A 62 -9.24 -15.38 15.28
CA ASN A 62 -8.09 -14.62 14.80
C ASN A 62 -8.36 -13.11 14.78
N ILE A 63 -9.56 -12.69 14.36
CA ILE A 63 -9.98 -11.29 14.46
C ILE A 63 -9.92 -10.84 15.93
N LYS A 64 -10.43 -11.65 16.87
CA LYS A 64 -10.32 -11.33 18.29
C LYS A 64 -8.86 -11.19 18.73
N ILE A 65 -7.97 -12.11 18.32
CA ILE A 65 -6.54 -12.03 18.64
C ILE A 65 -5.96 -10.71 18.13
N ILE A 66 -6.18 -10.37 16.85
CA ILE A 66 -5.72 -9.12 16.21
C ILE A 66 -6.09 -7.89 17.05
N PHE A 67 -7.32 -7.83 17.56
CA PHE A 67 -7.84 -6.67 18.30
C PHE A 67 -7.68 -6.72 19.82
N THR A 68 -7.09 -7.77 20.39
CA THR A 68 -7.00 -7.91 21.86
C THR A 68 -5.63 -8.33 22.38
N THR A 69 -4.71 -8.72 21.49
CA THR A 69 -3.38 -9.20 21.85
C THR A 69 -2.32 -8.30 21.21
N TYR A 70 -1.19 -8.15 21.90
CA TYR A 70 0.01 -7.54 21.33
C TYR A 70 0.79 -8.63 20.58
N ASP A 71 1.14 -8.36 19.33
CA ASP A 71 2.26 -9.06 18.68
C ASP A 71 3.54 -8.43 19.28
N PRO A 72 4.58 -9.19 19.68
CA PRO A 72 5.38 -8.90 20.88
C PRO A 72 6.06 -7.53 20.93
N GLU A 73 6.16 -6.81 19.80
CA GLU A 73 6.74 -5.48 19.69
C GLU A 73 5.72 -4.36 19.35
N LEU A 74 4.52 -4.69 18.82
CA LEU A 74 3.57 -3.72 18.26
C LEU A 74 2.09 -4.06 18.54
N TYR A 75 1.29 -3.04 18.82
CA TYR A 75 -0.18 -3.11 18.77
C TYR A 75 -0.70 -2.33 17.56
N ILE A 76 -0.83 -3.03 16.43
CA ILE A 76 -1.23 -2.48 15.13
C ILE A 76 -2.43 -3.26 14.55
N PRO A 77 -3.56 -3.35 15.27
CA PRO A 77 -4.68 -4.23 14.92
C PRO A 77 -5.28 -3.93 13.54
N LEU A 78 -5.34 -2.65 13.15
CA LEU A 78 -5.87 -2.26 11.83
C LEU A 78 -4.96 -2.70 10.69
N THR A 79 -3.64 -2.68 10.88
CA THR A 79 -2.67 -3.17 9.91
C THR A 79 -2.80 -4.68 9.73
N PHE A 80 -2.85 -5.45 10.82
CA PHE A 80 -3.06 -6.89 10.76
C PHE A 80 -4.40 -7.28 10.15
N PHE A 81 -5.47 -6.54 10.48
CA PHE A 81 -6.77 -6.76 9.87
C PHE A 81 -6.77 -6.45 8.37
N SER A 82 -6.03 -5.42 7.95
CA SER A 82 -5.81 -5.09 6.54
C SER A 82 -5.10 -6.22 5.79
N TYR A 83 -3.98 -6.74 6.31
CA TYR A 83 -3.29 -7.88 5.72
C TYR A 83 -4.17 -9.13 5.67
N GLN A 84 -4.96 -9.39 6.72
CA GLN A 84 -5.91 -10.50 6.73
C GLN A 84 -6.97 -10.36 5.60
N ALA A 85 -7.41 -9.14 5.31
CA ALA A 85 -8.32 -8.87 4.19
C ALA A 85 -7.63 -9.07 2.83
N ASP A 86 -6.38 -8.62 2.67
CA ASP A 86 -5.60 -8.82 1.45
C ASP A 86 -5.39 -10.32 1.16
N ILE A 87 -5.05 -11.09 2.19
CA ILE A 87 -4.90 -12.55 2.12
C ILE A 87 -6.23 -13.23 1.82
N LEU A 88 -7.34 -12.74 2.36
CA LEU A 88 -8.66 -13.25 2.02
C LEU A 88 -9.01 -13.05 0.54
N ILE A 89 -8.63 -11.91 -0.03
CA ILE A 89 -8.96 -11.53 -1.42
C ILE A 89 -8.09 -12.28 -2.43
N GLY A 90 -6.79 -12.44 -2.17
CA GLY A 90 -5.89 -13.04 -3.16
C GLY A 90 -4.73 -13.86 -2.60
N GLY A 91 -4.86 -14.33 -1.37
CA GLY A 91 -3.90 -15.22 -0.72
C GLY A 91 -2.60 -14.53 -0.36
N LEU A 92 -1.57 -15.34 -0.05
CA LEU A 92 -0.23 -14.88 0.25
C LEU A 92 0.55 -14.51 -1.03
N HIS A 93 0.03 -13.54 -1.78
CA HIS A 93 0.66 -13.04 -3.00
C HIS A 93 1.27 -11.64 -2.73
N PRO A 94 2.61 -11.48 -2.80
CA PRO A 94 3.30 -10.22 -2.46
C PRO A 94 2.72 -9.00 -3.18
N PHE A 95 2.43 -9.14 -4.48
CA PHE A 95 1.85 -8.05 -5.27
C PHE A 95 0.60 -7.41 -4.67
N LEU A 96 -0.36 -8.22 -4.18
CA LEU A 96 -1.62 -7.67 -3.68
C LEU A 96 -1.44 -6.95 -2.36
N ILE A 97 -0.63 -7.53 -1.47
CA ILE A 97 -0.30 -6.93 -0.18
C ILE A 97 0.51 -5.64 -0.40
N HIS A 98 1.52 -5.65 -1.28
CA HIS A 98 2.28 -4.45 -1.61
C HIS A 98 1.43 -3.39 -2.31
N LEU A 99 0.48 -3.77 -3.18
CA LEU A 99 -0.41 -2.83 -3.87
C LEU A 99 -1.29 -2.04 -2.91
N HIS A 100 -1.78 -2.68 -1.85
CA HIS A 100 -2.58 -2.00 -0.84
C HIS A 100 -1.72 -1.08 0.06
N ASN A 101 -0.43 -1.39 0.24
CA ASN A 101 0.47 -0.64 1.13
C ASN A 101 1.33 0.41 0.41
N LEU A 102 1.19 0.58 -0.90
CA LEU A 102 1.93 1.54 -1.74
C LEU A 102 1.25 2.92 -1.80
#